data_AF-W0F8V3-F1
#
_entry.id   AF-W0F8V3-F1
#
_cell.length_a   1.000
_cell.length_b   1.000
_cell.length_c   1.000
_cell.angle_alpha   90.00
_cell.angle_beta   90.00
_cell.angle_gamma   90.00
#
_symmetry.space_group_name_H-M   'P 1'
#
loop_
_entity.id
_entity.type
_entity.pdbx_description
1 polymer ?
#
loop_
_entity_poly.entity_id
_entity_poly.type
_entity_poly.pdbx_seq_one_letter_code
_entity_poly.pdbx_strand_id
1 'polypeptide(L)'
;MTVADNGEGYVCGMKELRANTSELSNKARYKKIRSAASQLKNSISQGFFLEATTLTESLICDRLESRIAELTKQDVNLGTIGAGLKNLRLLETDSNLKLIFIETQEWAKKRNEVIHEAAKIAKGKIKTWDEFLQLAQDTAIEGDALFRKLNKQLSHLRKVSK
;
A
#
# COMPACT_ATOMS: atom_id res chain seq x y z
N MET A 1 -45.00 -12.55 30.10
CA MET A 1 -43.55 -12.82 30.23
C MET A 1 -43.11 -13.37 28.88
N THR A 2 -42.84 -12.60 27.81
CA THR A 2 -41.97 -11.41 27.70
C THR A 2 -40.69 -11.63 28.53
N VAL A 3 -39.52 -11.83 27.94
CA VAL A 3 -38.92 -11.15 26.78
C VAL A 3 -37.96 -12.13 26.08
N ALA A 4 -38.05 -12.29 24.76
CA ALA A 4 -36.97 -12.83 23.95
C ALA A 4 -36.33 -11.66 23.21
N ASP A 5 -35.06 -11.45 23.54
CA ASP A 5 -34.19 -10.37 23.10
C ASP A 5 -33.88 -10.55 21.60
N ASN A 6 -34.56 -9.77 20.75
CA ASN A 6 -34.23 -9.66 19.34
C ASN A 6 -32.99 -8.77 19.21
N GLY A 7 -31.82 -9.38 19.40
CA GLY A 7 -30.54 -8.77 19.07
C GLY A 7 -30.43 -8.55 17.56
N GLU A 8 -31.02 -7.45 17.08
CA GLU A 8 -30.78 -6.88 15.76
C GLU A 8 -29.28 -6.56 15.65
N GLY A 9 -28.52 -7.52 15.12
CA GLY A 9 -27.17 -7.30 14.68
C GLY A 9 -27.20 -6.22 13.61
N TYR A 10 -26.66 -5.05 13.94
CA TYR A 10 -26.34 -3.99 12.99
C TYR A 10 -25.36 -4.53 11.95
N VAL A 11 -25.90 -5.13 10.89
CA VAL A 11 -25.16 -5.33 9.65
C VAL A 11 -25.12 -3.93 9.01
N CYS A 12 -24.10 -3.15 9.38
CA CYS A 12 -23.79 -1.91 8.68
C CYS A 12 -23.34 -2.31 7.27
N GLY A 13 -24.32 -2.49 6.39
CA GLY A 13 -24.17 -2.70 4.97
C GLY A 13 -23.65 -1.43 4.31
N MET A 14 -22.44 -1.00 4.65
CA MET A 14 -21.64 -0.22 3.72
C MET A 14 -21.18 -1.19 2.64
N LYS A 15 -22.06 -1.40 1.64
CA LYS A 15 -21.58 -1.70 0.29
C LYS A 15 -20.55 -0.61 0.00
N GLU A 16 -19.28 -0.96 -0.11
CA GLU A 16 -18.26 -0.05 -0.61
C GLU A 16 -18.69 0.36 -2.03
N LEU A 17 -19.43 1.45 -2.12
CA LEU A 17 -19.72 2.14 -3.36
C LEU A 17 -18.39 2.73 -3.83
N ARG A 18 -17.62 1.98 -4.62
CA ARG A 18 -16.75 2.65 -5.58
C ARG A 18 -17.63 3.16 -6.71
N ALA A 19 -17.49 4.45 -6.97
CA ALA A 19 -18.06 5.13 -8.13
C ALA A 19 -17.52 4.46 -9.40
N ASN A 20 -18.26 3.48 -9.92
CA ASN A 20 -18.30 3.21 -11.35
C ASN A 20 -19.28 4.20 -11.97
N THR A 21 -18.88 5.46 -11.93
CA THR A 21 -19.30 6.47 -12.88
C THR A 21 -18.00 7.08 -13.39
N SER A 22 -18.03 7.60 -14.61
CA SER A 22 -17.06 8.49 -15.23
C SER A 22 -16.69 9.77 -14.41
N GLU A 23 -16.88 9.81 -13.09
CA GLU A 23 -17.03 11.03 -12.28
C GLU A 23 -15.84 11.38 -11.38
N LEU A 24 -14.93 10.46 -11.05
CA LEU A 24 -13.61 10.86 -10.56
C LEU A 24 -12.72 11.11 -11.78
N SER A 25 -12.68 12.35 -12.26
CA SER A 25 -11.79 12.71 -13.36
C SER A 25 -10.36 12.21 -13.06
N ASN A 26 -9.64 11.72 -14.08
CA ASN A 26 -8.23 11.31 -13.94
C ASN A 26 -7.38 12.38 -13.21
N LYS A 27 -7.77 13.66 -13.33
CA LYS A 27 -7.19 14.79 -12.61
C LYS A 27 -7.39 14.71 -11.09
N ALA A 28 -8.54 14.29 -10.59
CA ALA A 28 -8.83 14.11 -9.17
C ALA A 28 -7.98 12.96 -8.58
N ARG A 29 -7.92 11.81 -9.26
CA ARG A 29 -7.06 10.68 -8.85
C ARG A 29 -5.59 11.10 -8.82
N TYR A 30 -5.12 11.75 -9.88
CA TYR A 30 -3.76 12.29 -9.95
C TYR A 30 -3.46 13.26 -8.80
N LYS A 31 -4.38 14.19 -8.50
CA LYS A 31 -4.23 15.13 -7.38
C LYS A 31 -4.09 14.40 -6.04
N LYS A 32 -4.94 13.41 -5.77
CA LYS A 32 -4.89 12.63 -4.52
C LYS A 32 -3.56 11.89 -4.37
N ILE A 33 -3.12 11.19 -5.41
CA ILE A 33 -1.82 10.50 -5.44
C ILE A 33 -0.67 11.48 -5.23
N ARG A 34 -0.69 12.64 -5.91
CA ARG A 34 0.33 13.67 -5.77
C ARG A 34 0.38 14.23 -4.36
N SER A 35 -0.78 14.53 -3.76
CA SER A 35 -0.89 14.98 -2.37
C SER A 35 -0.33 13.94 -1.40
N ALA A 36 -0.69 12.66 -1.56
CA ALA A 36 -0.15 11.58 -0.74
C ALA A 36 1.37 11.43 -0.87
N ALA A 37 1.91 11.50 -2.09
CA ALA A 37 3.36 11.47 -2.32
C ALA A 37 4.08 12.72 -1.77
N SER A 38 3.41 13.87 -1.72
CA SER A 38 3.94 15.07 -1.08
C SER A 38 3.96 14.92 0.44
N GLN A 39 2.87 14.41 1.03
CA GLN A 39 2.79 14.16 2.46
C GLN A 39 3.83 13.12 2.89
N LEU A 40 4.04 12.05 2.11
CA LEU A 40 5.10 11.06 2.36
C LEU A 40 6.46 11.72 2.60
N LYS A 41 6.88 12.63 1.71
CA LYS A 41 8.16 13.33 1.85
C LYS A 41 8.19 14.21 3.09
N ASN A 42 7.08 14.90 3.36
CA ASN A 42 6.94 15.74 4.54
C ASN A 42 7.05 14.91 5.83
N SER A 43 6.33 13.79 5.92
CA SER A 43 6.38 12.86 7.05
C SER A 43 7.79 12.31 7.29
N ILE A 44 8.53 11.94 6.24
CA ILE A 44 9.94 11.52 6.36
C ILE A 44 10.78 12.66 6.94
N SER A 45 10.64 13.89 6.40
CA SER A 45 11.44 15.03 6.85
C SER A 45 11.15 15.48 8.28
N GLN A 46 9.94 15.23 8.78
CA GLN A 46 9.50 15.58 10.13
C GLN A 46 9.66 14.44 11.15
N GLY A 47 10.16 13.27 10.73
CA GLY A 47 10.32 12.11 11.62
C GLY A 47 9.04 11.30 11.87
N PHE A 48 7.96 11.54 11.11
CA PHE A 48 6.72 10.78 11.17
C PHE A 48 6.82 9.49 10.33
N PHE A 49 7.74 8.60 10.70
CA PHE A 49 8.08 7.43 9.88
C PHE A 49 6.96 6.39 9.75
N LEU A 50 6.09 6.25 10.75
CA LEU A 50 4.91 5.39 10.65
C LEU A 50 3.89 5.92 9.62
N GLU A 51 3.64 7.23 9.62
CA GLU A 51 2.77 7.87 8.61
C GLU A 51 3.39 7.74 7.22
N ALA A 52 4.69 7.98 7.08
CA ALA A 52 5.40 7.77 5.82
C ALA A 52 5.25 6.33 5.33
N THR A 53 5.36 5.35 6.23
CA THR A 53 5.23 3.92 5.91
C THR A 53 3.81 3.57 5.43
N THR A 54 2.77 4.08 6.07
CA THR A 54 1.37 3.82 5.67
C THR A 54 0.97 4.52 4.38
N LEU A 55 1.47 5.74 4.16
CA LEU A 55 1.31 6.45 2.89
C LEU A 55 1.99 5.70 1.73
N THR A 56 3.19 5.17 1.99
CA THR A 56 3.91 4.36 1.01
C THR A 56 3.12 3.10 0.66
N GLU A 57 2.58 2.38 1.64
CA GLU A 57 1.74 1.20 1.37
C GLU A 57 0.55 1.56 0.47
N SER A 58 -0.15 2.65 0.79
CA SER A 58 -1.30 3.11 -0.01
C SER A 58 -0.91 3.42 -1.46
N LEU A 59 0.24 4.09 -1.65
CA LEU A 59 0.77 4.44 -2.97
C LEU A 59 1.22 3.20 -3.77
N ILE A 60 1.84 2.22 -3.12
CA ILE A 60 2.23 0.95 -3.74
C ILE A 60 0.97 0.16 -4.14
N CYS A 61 -0.01 0.01 -3.24
CA CYS A 61 -1.28 -0.65 -3.55
C CYS A 61 -1.97 -0.03 -4.76
N ASP A 62 -2.07 1.31 -4.84
CA ASP A 62 -2.65 2.01 -6.00
C ASP A 62 -1.89 1.70 -7.31
N ARG A 63 -0.57 1.50 -7.26
CA ARG A 63 0.23 1.10 -8.44
C ARG A 63 0.01 -0.36 -8.81
N LEU A 64 -0.05 -1.28 -7.84
CA LEU A 64 -0.31 -2.69 -8.08
C LEU A 64 -1.73 -2.89 -8.64
N GLU A 65 -2.75 -2.27 -8.05
CA GLU A 65 -4.13 -2.25 -8.55
C GLU A 65 -4.18 -1.78 -10.00
N SER A 66 -3.55 -0.63 -10.29
CA SER A 66 -3.50 -0.07 -11.64
C SER A 66 -2.89 -1.05 -12.63
N ARG A 67 -1.83 -1.77 -12.25
CA ARG A 67 -1.17 -2.72 -13.16
C ARG A 67 -2.00 -3.97 -13.39
N ILE A 68 -2.64 -4.51 -12.35
CA ILE A 68 -3.55 -5.67 -12.52
C ILE A 68 -4.69 -5.27 -13.44
N ALA A 69 -5.34 -4.13 -13.20
CA ALA A 69 -6.44 -3.64 -14.02
C ALA A 69 -6.04 -3.44 -15.50
N GLU A 70 -4.81 -2.96 -15.75
CA GLU A 70 -4.27 -2.84 -17.12
C GLU A 70 -4.13 -4.19 -17.84
N LEU A 71 -3.70 -5.22 -17.11
CA LEU A 71 -3.44 -6.56 -17.65
C LEU A 71 -4.73 -7.37 -17.82
N THR A 72 -5.67 -7.25 -16.88
CA THR A 72 -6.93 -8.01 -16.89
C THR A 72 -8.08 -7.29 -17.59
N LYS A 73 -7.97 -5.97 -17.81
CA LYS A 73 -9.06 -5.09 -18.27
C LYS A 73 -10.29 -5.11 -17.35
N GLN A 74 -10.07 -5.36 -16.06
CA GLN A 74 -11.11 -5.42 -15.04
C GLN A 74 -10.83 -4.42 -13.92
N ASP A 75 -11.88 -4.03 -13.21
CA ASP A 75 -11.75 -3.27 -11.98
C ASP A 75 -11.15 -4.14 -10.88
N VAL A 76 -10.19 -3.58 -10.15
CA VAL A 76 -9.44 -4.28 -9.11
C VAL A 76 -9.47 -3.43 -7.84
N ASN A 77 -9.81 -4.07 -6.72
CA ASN A 77 -9.64 -3.53 -5.38
C ASN A 77 -8.74 -4.51 -4.61
N LEU A 78 -7.56 -4.07 -4.19
CA LEU A 78 -6.63 -4.88 -3.42
C LEU A 78 -6.85 -4.63 -1.93
N GLY A 79 -7.11 -5.70 -1.17
CA GLY A 79 -7.08 -5.63 0.29
C GLY A 79 -5.66 -5.51 0.85
N THR A 80 -4.66 -6.17 0.23
CA THR A 80 -3.28 -6.19 0.71
C THR A 80 -2.25 -6.23 -0.43
N ILE A 81 -1.02 -5.76 -0.14
CA ILE A 81 0.13 -5.91 -1.04
C ILE A 81 0.35 -7.37 -1.42
N GLY A 82 0.32 -8.28 -0.45
CA GLY A 82 0.56 -9.71 -0.69
C GLY A 82 -0.42 -10.32 -1.68
N ALA A 83 -1.71 -9.98 -1.59
CA ALA A 83 -2.71 -10.41 -2.56
C ALA A 83 -2.42 -9.85 -3.97
N GLY A 84 -2.04 -8.58 -4.06
CA GLY A 84 -1.65 -7.95 -5.33
C GLY A 84 -0.45 -8.61 -6.00
N LEU A 85 0.62 -8.85 -5.23
CA LEU A 85 1.83 -9.49 -5.74
C LEU A 85 1.58 -10.93 -6.17
N LYS A 86 0.71 -11.68 -5.46
CA LYS A 86 0.32 -13.04 -5.85
C LYS A 86 -0.36 -13.05 -7.22
N ASN A 87 -1.28 -12.11 -7.48
CA ASN A 87 -1.95 -11.97 -8.77
C ASN A 87 -0.96 -11.59 -9.87
N LEU A 88 -0.12 -10.58 -9.62
CA LEU A 88 0.85 -10.09 -10.60
C LEU A 88 1.93 -11.11 -10.94
N ARG A 89 2.26 -12.04 -10.04
CA ARG A 89 3.19 -13.14 -10.35
C ARG A 89 2.71 -14.03 -11.49
N LEU A 90 1.39 -14.16 -11.67
CA LEU A 90 0.77 -14.97 -12.73
C LEU A 90 0.57 -14.17 -14.02
N LEU A 91 0.35 -12.85 -13.90
CA LEU A 91 -0.05 -11.99 -15.02
C LEU A 91 1.11 -11.22 -15.66
N GLU A 92 2.11 -10.83 -14.88
CA GLU A 92 3.18 -9.95 -15.34
C GLU A 92 4.20 -10.71 -16.18
N THR A 93 4.66 -10.07 -17.26
CA THR A 93 5.70 -10.62 -18.14
C THR A 93 7.00 -9.82 -18.04
N ASP A 94 6.96 -8.55 -17.66
CA ASP A 94 8.15 -7.71 -17.52
C ASP A 94 9.07 -8.19 -16.39
N SER A 95 10.29 -8.61 -16.75
CA SER A 95 11.29 -9.13 -15.80
C SER A 95 11.72 -8.10 -14.77
N ASN A 96 11.81 -6.82 -15.16
CA ASN A 96 12.21 -5.74 -14.25
C ASN A 96 11.13 -5.47 -13.19
N LEU A 97 9.85 -5.45 -13.58
CA LEU A 97 8.75 -5.39 -12.62
C LEU A 97 8.73 -6.59 -11.69
N LYS A 98 9.00 -7.81 -12.18
CA LYS A 98 9.10 -8.99 -11.32
C LYS A 98 10.16 -8.84 -10.23
N LEU A 99 11.33 -8.27 -10.56
CA LEU A 99 12.36 -7.96 -9.56
C LEU A 99 11.87 -6.92 -8.54
N ILE A 100 11.21 -5.86 -9.00
CA ILE A 100 10.59 -4.85 -8.11
C ILE A 100 9.53 -5.48 -7.20
N PHE A 101 8.77 -6.47 -7.68
CA PHE A 101 7.77 -7.18 -6.87
C PHE A 101 8.39 -8.02 -5.76
N ILE A 102 9.56 -8.62 -6.00
CA ILE A 102 10.33 -9.33 -4.96
C ILE A 102 10.77 -8.33 -3.89
N GLU A 103 11.35 -7.19 -4.29
CA GLU A 103 11.72 -6.12 -3.35
C GLU A 103 10.51 -5.60 -2.56
N THR A 104 9.35 -5.46 -3.23
CA THR A 104 8.08 -5.07 -2.60
C THR A 104 7.60 -6.08 -1.57
N GLN A 105 7.78 -7.37 -1.85
CA GLN A 105 7.42 -8.43 -0.91
C GLN A 105 8.29 -8.39 0.34
N GLU A 106 9.59 -8.16 0.20
CA GLU A 106 10.51 -8.04 1.34
C GLU A 106 10.25 -6.77 2.14
N TRP A 107 10.03 -5.63 1.48
CA TRP A 107 9.64 -4.39 2.15
C TRP A 107 8.32 -4.56 2.91
N ALA A 108 7.32 -5.24 2.35
CA ALA A 108 6.05 -5.49 3.04
C ALA A 108 6.21 -6.28 4.34
N LYS A 109 7.19 -7.20 4.41
CA LYS A 109 7.53 -7.92 5.66
C LYS A 109 8.12 -6.99 6.70
N LYS A 110 9.11 -6.15 6.32
CA LYS A 110 9.70 -5.13 7.22
C LYS A 110 8.65 -4.14 7.72
N ARG A 111 7.77 -3.71 6.82
CA ARG A 111 6.63 -2.85 7.16
C ARG A 111 5.74 -3.46 8.23
N ASN A 112 5.40 -4.75 8.10
CA ASN A 112 4.59 -5.45 9.11
C ASN A 112 5.33 -5.48 10.47
N GLU A 113 6.63 -5.70 10.47
CA GLU A 113 7.44 -5.62 11.69
C GLU A 113 7.33 -4.22 12.33
N VAL A 114 7.55 -3.15 11.57
CA VAL A 114 7.45 -1.77 12.09
C VAL A 114 6.06 -1.45 12.64
N ILE A 115 4.99 -1.83 11.94
CA ILE A 115 3.62 -1.54 12.38
C ILE A 115 3.26 -2.29 13.67
N HIS A 116 3.75 -3.53 13.84
CA HIS A 116 3.36 -4.37 14.98
C HIS A 116 4.31 -4.29 16.18
N GLU A 117 5.57 -3.90 15.99
CA GLU A 117 6.58 -3.94 17.06
C GLU A 117 6.63 -2.65 17.90
N ALA A 118 5.97 -1.56 17.50
CA ALA A 118 6.04 -0.25 18.18
C ALA A 118 5.75 -0.29 19.69
N ALA A 119 4.88 -1.20 20.14
CA ALA A 119 4.51 -1.37 21.55
C ALA A 119 4.72 -2.81 22.06
N LYS A 120 5.37 -3.67 21.28
CA LYS A 120 5.47 -5.09 21.58
C LYS A 120 6.74 -5.40 22.37
N ILE A 121 6.57 -6.03 23.52
CA ILE A 121 7.69 -6.50 24.34
C ILE A 121 7.75 -8.03 24.21
N ALA A 122 8.79 -8.53 23.53
CA ALA A 122 9.03 -9.97 23.39
C ALA A 122 10.17 -10.42 24.29
N LYS A 123 10.01 -11.58 24.94
CA LYS A 123 11.03 -12.17 25.82
C LYS A 123 12.32 -12.43 25.02
N GLY A 124 13.42 -11.81 25.41
CA GLY A 124 14.73 -11.95 24.75
C GLY A 124 14.97 -11.05 23.53
N LYS A 125 14.02 -10.16 23.19
CA LYS A 125 14.16 -9.14 22.14
C LYS A 125 13.62 -7.80 22.63
N ILE A 126 14.32 -7.21 23.60
CA ILE A 126 14.01 -5.84 24.03
C ILE A 126 14.66 -4.92 23.02
N LYS A 127 13.86 -4.27 22.16
CA LYS A 127 14.31 -3.14 21.34
C LYS A 127 14.11 -1.87 22.13
N THR A 128 15.10 -0.99 22.10
CA THR A 128 14.97 0.38 22.58
C THR A 128 14.06 1.18 21.65
N TRP A 129 13.57 2.31 22.15
CA TRP A 129 12.78 3.23 21.33
C TRP A 129 13.59 3.77 20.13
N ASP A 130 14.88 4.05 20.33
CA ASP A 130 15.75 4.57 19.28
C ASP A 130 16.01 3.52 18.18
N GLU A 131 16.21 2.25 18.55
CA GLU A 131 16.31 1.14 17.58
C GLU A 131 15.01 0.96 16.78
N PHE A 132 13.86 1.12 17.44
CA PHE A 132 12.56 1.10 16.76
C PHE A 132 12.42 2.28 15.78
N LEU A 133 12.76 3.50 16.22
CA LEU A 133 12.70 4.70 15.37
C LEU A 133 13.62 4.57 14.16
N GLN A 134 14.83 4.04 14.33
CA GLN A 134 15.75 3.79 13.21
C GLN A 134 15.16 2.79 12.23
N LEU A 135 14.60 1.68 12.70
CA LEU A 135 13.94 0.68 11.85
C LEU A 135 12.76 1.29 11.07
N ALA A 136 11.96 2.13 11.74
CA ALA A 136 10.85 2.82 11.11
C ALA A 136 11.33 3.81 10.03
N GLN A 137 12.40 4.57 10.32
CA GLN A 137 13.04 5.48 9.37
C GLN A 137 13.53 4.74 8.13
N ASP A 138 14.30 3.67 8.32
CA ASP A 138 14.85 2.88 7.23
C ASP A 138 13.72 2.30 6.36
N THR A 139 12.68 1.76 7.01
CA THR A 139 11.50 1.21 6.31
C THR A 139 10.76 2.27 5.50
N ALA A 140 10.63 3.49 6.02
CA ALA A 140 10.00 4.60 5.31
C ALA A 140 10.83 5.07 4.10
N ILE A 141 12.15 5.19 4.24
CA ILE A 141 13.07 5.61 3.18
C ILE A 141 13.14 4.54 2.07
N GLU A 142 13.32 3.27 2.45
CA GLU A 142 13.28 2.15 1.52
C GLU A 142 11.95 2.10 0.77
N GLY A 143 10.85 2.36 1.49
CA GLY A 143 9.51 2.45 0.93
C GLY A 143 9.34 3.52 -0.15
N ASP A 144 9.77 4.77 0.12
CA ASP A 144 9.73 5.85 -0.88
C ASP A 144 10.58 5.50 -2.11
N ALA A 145 11.78 4.97 -1.91
CA ALA A 145 12.66 4.55 -2.99
C ALA A 145 12.01 3.47 -3.87
N LEU A 146 11.40 2.46 -3.23
CA LEU A 146 10.68 1.38 -3.91
C LEU A 146 9.46 1.89 -4.68
N PHE A 147 8.64 2.75 -4.07
CA PHE A 147 7.50 3.38 -4.74
C PHE A 147 7.93 4.13 -5.99
N ARG A 148 9.01 4.92 -5.91
CA ARG A 148 9.56 5.65 -7.07
C ARG A 148 10.06 4.72 -8.15
N LYS A 149 10.74 3.63 -7.78
CA LYS A 149 11.23 2.60 -8.71
C LYS A 149 10.06 1.94 -9.46
N LEU A 150 9.03 1.51 -8.73
CA LEU A 150 7.80 0.94 -9.28
C LEU A 150 7.11 1.92 -10.22
N ASN A 151 6.90 3.17 -9.78
CA ASN A 151 6.21 4.19 -10.57
C ASN A 151 6.98 4.55 -11.85
N LYS A 152 8.32 4.61 -11.79
CA LYS A 152 9.19 4.84 -12.95
C LYS A 152 9.07 3.70 -13.96
N GLN A 153 9.14 2.45 -13.51
CA GLN A 153 9.06 1.28 -14.41
C GLN A 153 7.69 1.19 -15.09
N LEU A 154 6.60 1.36 -14.34
CA LEU A 154 5.24 1.39 -14.92
C LEU A 154 5.08 2.51 -15.94
N SER A 155 5.61 3.71 -15.65
CA SER A 155 5.57 4.84 -16.58
C SER A 155 6.36 4.57 -17.85
N HIS A 156 7.49 3.86 -17.75
CA HIS A 156 8.29 3.47 -18.91
C HIS A 156 7.51 2.49 -19.80
N LEU A 157 6.96 1.41 -19.23
CA LEU A 157 6.17 0.42 -19.99
C LEU A 157 4.99 1.05 -20.72
N ARG A 158 4.23 1.93 -20.04
CA ARG A 158 3.08 2.63 -20.64
C ARG A 158 3.44 3.59 -21.77
N LYS A 159 4.70 4.05 -21.83
CA LYS A 159 5.20 4.87 -22.95
C LYS A 159 5.63 4.01 -24.12
N VAL A 160 6.25 2.86 -23.86
CA VAL A 160 6.73 1.93 -24.90
C VAL A 160 5.57 1.15 -25.55
N SER A 161 4.49 0.90 -24.82
CA SER A 161 3.30 0.23 -25.37
C SER A 161 2.34 1.14 -26.16
N LYS A 162 2.70 2.41 -26.37
CA LYS A 162 1.95 3.36 -27.21
C LYS A 162 2.65 3.51 -28.55
#